data_AF-A0A934HRX7-F1
#
_entry.id   AF-A0A934HRX7-F1
#
_cell.length_a   1.000
_cell.length_b   1.000
_cell.length_c   1.000
_cell.angle_alpha   90.00
_cell.angle_beta   90.00
_cell.angle_gamma   90.00
#
_symmetry.space_group_name_H-M   'P 1'
#
loop_
_entity.id
_entity.type
_entity.pdbx_description
1 polymer ?
#
loop_
_entity_poly.entity_id
_entity_poly.type
_entity_poly.pdbx_seq_one_letter_code
_entity_poly.pdbx_strand_id
1 'polypeptide(L)'
;MATIGLDRLYYAKITEDTNGDETYETPKPLAKAISAELSVELAEATLYADDGAAEIVKEFKSGTLTLGIDDIGVAAAGDLTGATIDDNHVLISTSEDGGAPVAIGFRAQKANGKYRYFWLYRVKFGIPATNLATKGDSITFSTPTIEGTVLRRNKLDGQGKHPWKAEVNEGDEGVTSTVINSWFNEVYEPTFAAPSGTEE
;
A
#
# COMPACT_ATOMS: atom_id res chain seq x y z
N MET A 1 9.76 7.16 -16.09
CA MET A 1 10.53 6.05 -16.70
C MET A 1 9.89 4.73 -16.31
N ALA A 2 9.92 3.73 -17.18
CA ALA A 2 9.35 2.40 -16.90
C ALA A 2 10.14 1.68 -15.78
N THR A 3 9.40 0.98 -14.93
CA THR A 3 9.93 0.10 -13.89
C THR A 3 10.15 -1.30 -14.47
N ILE A 4 11.31 -1.90 -14.18
CA ILE A 4 11.77 -3.19 -14.72
C ILE A 4 11.73 -4.33 -13.69
N GLY A 5 11.49 -4.03 -12.41
CA GLY A 5 11.41 -5.03 -11.36
C GLY A 5 10.76 -4.50 -10.10
N LEU A 6 10.26 -5.40 -9.26
CA LEU A 6 9.67 -5.13 -7.95
C LEU A 6 10.49 -5.90 -6.90
N ASP A 7 10.93 -5.23 -5.83
CA ASP A 7 11.63 -5.89 -4.75
C ASP A 7 11.33 -5.22 -3.39
N ARG A 8 11.74 -5.89 -2.30
CA ARG A 8 11.59 -5.42 -0.93
C ARG A 8 10.15 -5.01 -0.58
N LEU A 9 9.26 -5.99 -0.51
CA LEU A 9 7.89 -5.79 -0.02
C LEU A 9 7.87 -5.84 1.51
N TYR A 10 7.37 -4.78 2.10
CA TYR A 10 7.22 -4.58 3.54
C TYR A 10 5.76 -4.29 3.88
N TYR A 11 5.35 -4.71 5.08
CA TYR A 11 4.07 -4.37 5.66
C TYR A 11 4.26 -3.83 7.07
N ALA A 12 3.38 -2.93 7.51
CA ALA A 12 3.34 -2.41 8.86
C ALA A 12 1.90 -2.43 9.37
N LYS A 13 1.70 -2.88 10.61
CA LYS A 13 0.38 -2.86 11.24
C LYS A 13 -0.02 -1.42 11.55
N ILE A 14 -1.31 -1.13 11.41
CA ILE A 14 -1.89 0.16 11.75
C ILE A 14 -2.62 0.02 13.09
N THR A 15 -2.29 0.89 14.02
CA THR A 15 -3.03 1.04 15.28
C THR A 15 -3.70 2.40 15.28
N GLU A 16 -5.02 2.41 15.46
CA GLU A 16 -5.81 3.63 15.55
C GLU A 16 -6.13 3.94 17.00
N ASP A 17 -5.93 5.19 17.40
CA ASP A 17 -6.38 5.67 18.71
C ASP A 17 -7.88 6.03 18.69
N THR A 18 -8.41 6.44 19.85
CA THR A 18 -9.83 6.85 19.99
C THR A 18 -10.16 8.15 19.24
N ASN A 19 -9.16 8.92 18.82
CA ASN A 19 -9.32 10.16 18.07
C ASN A 19 -9.23 9.93 16.54
N GLY A 20 -8.94 8.71 16.09
CA GLY A 20 -8.74 8.39 14.68
C GLY A 20 -7.32 8.67 14.18
N ASP A 21 -6.38 8.94 15.08
CA ASP A 21 -4.96 9.07 14.75
C ASP A 21 -4.34 7.69 14.54
N GLU A 22 -3.93 7.44 13.30
CA GLU A 22 -3.25 6.22 12.89
C GLU A 22 -1.77 6.27 13.26
N THR A 23 -1.31 5.24 13.94
CA THR A 23 0.10 4.97 14.23
C THR A 23 0.53 3.71 13.50
N TYR A 24 1.76 3.70 13.00
CA TYR A 24 2.31 2.57 12.24
C TYR A 24 3.34 1.85 13.08
N GLU A 25 3.25 0.52 13.13
CA GLU A 25 4.31 -0.30 13.70
C GLU A 25 5.56 -0.31 12.79
N THR A 26 6.67 -0.84 13.31
CA THR A 26 7.89 -1.04 12.53
C THR A 26 7.61 -1.94 11.32
N PRO A 27 7.96 -1.49 10.09
CA PRO A 27 7.79 -2.29 8.89
C PRO A 27 8.51 -3.63 8.98
N LYS A 28 7.79 -4.70 8.69
CA LYS A 28 8.29 -6.07 8.59
C LYS A 28 8.35 -6.50 7.13
N PRO A 29 9.35 -7.28 6.72
CA PRO A 29 9.38 -7.85 5.38
C PRO A 29 8.20 -8.83 5.25
N LEU A 30 7.40 -8.67 4.20
CA LEU A 30 6.27 -9.56 3.94
C LEU A 30 6.75 -10.85 3.26
N ALA A 31 7.19 -10.71 2.02
CA ALA A 31 7.51 -11.81 1.12
C ALA A 31 8.30 -11.32 -0.08
N LYS A 32 8.77 -12.26 -0.91
CA LYS A 32 9.23 -11.93 -2.26
C LYS A 32 8.01 -11.62 -3.12
N ALA A 33 7.91 -10.38 -3.56
CA ALA A 33 6.88 -9.94 -4.48
C ALA A 33 7.27 -10.29 -5.93
N ILE A 34 6.28 -10.76 -6.68
CA ILE A 34 6.38 -11.15 -8.09
C ILE A 34 5.76 -10.05 -8.95
N SER A 35 4.59 -9.56 -8.56
CA SER A 35 3.87 -8.49 -9.24
C SER A 35 3.15 -7.62 -8.21
N ALA A 36 3.01 -6.34 -8.55
CA ALA A 36 2.16 -5.40 -7.83
C ALA A 36 1.40 -4.56 -8.85
N GLU A 37 0.09 -4.71 -8.87
CA GLU A 37 -0.82 -3.94 -9.70
C GLU A 37 -1.63 -3.02 -8.80
N LEU A 38 -1.51 -1.71 -9.02
CA LEU A 38 -2.24 -0.69 -8.28
C LEU A 38 -3.22 -0.01 -9.24
N SER A 39 -4.51 -0.21 -9.00
CA SER A 39 -5.61 0.49 -9.64
C SER A 39 -6.15 1.57 -8.70
N VAL A 40 -6.46 2.75 -9.24
CA VAL A 40 -6.97 3.89 -8.46
C VAL A 40 -8.31 4.31 -9.01
N GLU A 41 -9.32 4.37 -8.14
CA GLU A 41 -10.66 4.84 -8.45
C GLU A 41 -10.85 6.25 -7.87
N LEU A 42 -11.16 7.20 -8.75
CA LEU A 42 -11.47 8.58 -8.41
C LEU A 42 -13.00 8.76 -8.52
N ALA A 43 -13.62 9.34 -7.49
CA ALA A 43 -14.98 9.85 -7.57
C ALA A 43 -14.92 11.21 -8.26
N GLU A 44 -15.60 11.34 -9.39
CA GLU A 44 -15.75 12.62 -10.08
C GLU A 44 -17.21 13.09 -9.95
N ALA A 45 -17.41 14.31 -9.49
CA ALA A 45 -18.69 14.98 -9.46
C ALA A 45 -18.59 16.27 -10.28
N THR A 46 -19.43 16.37 -11.30
CA THR A 46 -19.51 17.58 -12.13
C THR A 46 -20.79 18.33 -11.80
N LEU A 47 -20.67 19.54 -11.25
CA LEU A 47 -21.78 20.48 -11.11
C LEU A 47 -21.99 21.15 -12.46
N TYR A 48 -23.21 21.09 -13.00
CA TYR A 48 -23.58 21.80 -14.22
C TYR A 48 -24.35 23.08 -13.87
N ALA A 49 -23.96 24.21 -14.44
CA ALA A 49 -24.68 25.47 -14.39
C ALA A 49 -24.64 26.15 -15.76
N ASP A 50 -25.73 26.82 -16.15
CA ASP A 50 -25.90 27.46 -17.47
C ASP A 50 -25.54 26.55 -18.66
N ASP A 51 -26.09 25.33 -18.68
CA ASP A 51 -25.89 24.32 -19.73
C ASP A 51 -24.43 23.91 -19.98
N GLY A 52 -23.52 24.22 -19.04
CA GLY A 52 -22.10 23.84 -19.06
C GLY A 52 -21.63 23.20 -17.75
N ALA A 53 -20.51 22.49 -17.79
CA ALA A 53 -19.84 22.01 -16.59
C ALA A 53 -19.25 23.21 -15.83
N ALA A 54 -19.84 23.54 -14.68
CA ALA A 54 -19.47 24.68 -13.86
C ALA A 54 -18.37 24.35 -12.85
N GLU A 55 -18.39 23.13 -12.29
CA GLU A 55 -17.40 22.69 -11.31
C GLU A 55 -17.13 21.20 -11.47
N ILE A 56 -15.86 20.79 -11.46
CA ILE A 56 -15.46 19.38 -11.51
C ILE A 56 -14.68 19.09 -10.23
N VAL A 57 -15.26 18.32 -9.34
CA VAL A 57 -14.61 17.82 -8.13
C VAL A 57 -14.13 16.40 -8.40
N LYS A 58 -12.83 16.16 -8.22
CA LYS A 58 -12.24 14.82 -8.29
C LYS A 58 -11.67 14.45 -6.92
N GLU A 59 -12.21 13.43 -6.30
CA GLU A 59 -11.79 12.93 -4.99
C GLU A 59 -11.33 11.48 -5.08
N PHE A 60 -10.29 11.11 -4.32
CA PHE A 60 -9.89 9.72 -4.21
C PHE A 60 -11.00 8.93 -3.50
N LYS A 61 -11.56 7.93 -4.20
CA LYS A 61 -12.62 7.07 -3.66
C LYS A 61 -12.00 5.86 -2.98
N SER A 62 -11.22 5.09 -3.73
CA SER A 62 -10.58 3.86 -3.28
C SER A 62 -9.51 3.44 -4.29
N GLY A 63 -8.61 2.55 -3.90
CA GLY A 63 -7.75 1.84 -4.83
C GLY A 63 -7.85 0.33 -4.63
N THR A 64 -7.42 -0.43 -5.62
CA THR A 64 -7.25 -1.89 -5.53
C THR A 64 -5.79 -2.21 -5.79
N LEU A 65 -5.17 -2.89 -4.84
CA LEU A 65 -3.80 -3.37 -4.91
C LEU A 65 -3.82 -4.90 -5.03
N THR A 66 -3.36 -5.41 -6.17
CA THR A 66 -3.19 -6.85 -6.39
C THR A 66 -1.71 -7.17 -6.31
N LEU A 67 -1.33 -7.98 -5.31
CA LEU A 67 0.05 -8.43 -5.12
C LEU A 67 0.16 -9.92 -5.46
N GLY A 68 1.03 -10.24 -6.41
CA GLY A 68 1.53 -11.60 -6.58
C GLY A 68 2.71 -11.82 -5.66
N ILE A 69 2.64 -12.83 -4.79
CA ILE A 69 3.68 -13.12 -3.79
C ILE A 69 4.08 -14.59 -3.91
N ASP A 70 5.38 -14.85 -3.71
CA ASP A 70 5.93 -16.20 -3.79
C ASP A 70 5.44 -17.07 -2.62
N ASP A 71 5.67 -16.60 -1.39
CA ASP A 71 5.19 -17.21 -0.16
C ASP A 71 4.97 -16.13 0.90
N ILE A 72 3.74 -16.00 1.37
CA ILE A 72 3.32 -15.04 2.41
C ILE A 72 3.78 -15.47 3.80
N GLY A 73 3.91 -16.78 4.05
CA GLY A 73 4.04 -17.34 5.39
C GLY A 73 2.76 -17.20 6.23
N VAL A 74 2.50 -18.19 7.10
CA VAL A 74 1.28 -18.24 7.93
C VAL A 74 1.15 -17.04 8.89
N ALA A 75 2.26 -16.51 9.40
CA ALA A 75 2.26 -15.38 10.32
C ALA A 75 1.85 -14.07 9.65
N ALA A 76 2.42 -13.75 8.49
CA ALA A 76 2.04 -12.54 7.75
C ALA A 76 0.64 -12.71 7.15
N ALA A 77 0.25 -13.91 6.72
CA ALA A 77 -1.11 -14.17 6.27
C ALA A 77 -2.13 -13.89 7.38
N GLY A 78 -1.89 -14.38 8.60
CA GLY A 78 -2.74 -14.08 9.76
C GLY A 78 -2.79 -12.59 10.08
N ASP A 79 -1.65 -11.90 10.03
CA ASP A 79 -1.58 -10.45 10.24
C ASP A 79 -2.34 -9.64 9.17
N LEU A 80 -2.31 -10.08 7.91
CA LEU A 80 -2.91 -9.37 6.77
C LEU A 80 -4.40 -9.65 6.61
N THR A 81 -4.83 -10.92 6.74
CA THR A 81 -6.21 -11.33 6.51
C THR A 81 -7.02 -11.36 7.80
N GLY A 82 -6.36 -11.37 8.96
CA GLY A 82 -7.00 -11.62 10.26
C GLY A 82 -7.28 -13.09 10.53
N ALA A 83 -6.78 -14.00 9.67
CA ALA A 83 -6.98 -15.43 9.84
C ALA A 83 -6.29 -15.93 11.12
N THR A 84 -6.93 -16.89 11.78
CA THR A 84 -6.41 -17.47 13.03
C THR A 84 -5.50 -18.65 12.73
N ILE A 85 -4.40 -18.74 13.46
CA ILE A 85 -3.50 -19.89 13.39
C ILE A 85 -3.94 -20.86 14.48
N ASP A 86 -4.40 -22.05 14.10
CA ASP A 86 -4.74 -23.13 15.03
C ASP A 86 -3.49 -23.67 15.75
N ASP A 87 -3.66 -24.43 16.84
CA ASP A 87 -2.56 -25.03 17.62
C ASP A 87 -1.64 -25.92 16.74
N ASN A 88 -2.17 -26.42 15.63
CA ASN A 88 -1.46 -27.18 14.61
C ASN A 88 -0.66 -26.33 13.61
N HIS A 89 -0.56 -25.01 13.82
CA HIS A 89 0.09 -24.05 12.93
C HIS A 89 -0.54 -23.96 11.53
N VAL A 90 -1.83 -24.29 11.43
CA VAL A 90 -2.61 -24.19 10.19
C VAL A 90 -3.35 -22.85 10.18
N LEU A 91 -3.24 -22.12 9.08
CA LEU A 91 -4.00 -20.90 8.85
C LEU A 91 -5.46 -21.26 8.56
N ILE A 92 -6.36 -20.87 9.45
CA ILE A 92 -7.80 -21.04 9.30
C ILE A 92 -8.40 -19.71 8.86
N SER A 93 -8.80 -19.64 7.58
CA SER A 93 -9.51 -18.49 7.04
C SER A 93 -11.02 -18.65 7.21
N THR A 94 -11.69 -17.73 7.89
CA THR A 94 -13.15 -17.70 8.05
C THR A 94 -13.80 -16.62 7.19
N SER A 95 -15.11 -16.72 6.94
CA SER A 95 -15.87 -15.71 6.18
C SER A 95 -15.92 -14.33 6.85
N GLU A 96 -15.58 -14.28 8.14
CA GLU A 96 -15.57 -13.07 8.97
C GLU A 96 -14.18 -12.41 9.02
N ASP A 97 -13.20 -13.02 8.36
CA ASP A 97 -11.82 -12.54 8.28
C ASP A 97 -11.75 -11.29 7.41
N GLY A 98 -11.97 -10.15 8.05
CA GLY A 98 -11.83 -8.83 7.46
C GLY A 98 -10.68 -8.09 8.13
N GLY A 99 -9.49 -8.68 8.11
CA GLY A 99 -8.25 -8.21 8.76
C GLY A 99 -8.07 -6.70 8.85
N ALA A 100 -7.37 -6.26 9.89
CA ALA A 100 -7.11 -4.85 10.11
C ALA A 100 -6.34 -4.26 8.91
N PRO A 101 -6.59 -2.99 8.54
CA PRO A 101 -5.82 -2.35 7.49
C PRO A 101 -4.34 -2.27 7.90
N VAL A 102 -3.46 -2.47 6.93
CA VAL A 102 -2.01 -2.40 7.09
C VAL A 102 -1.41 -1.38 6.12
N ALA A 103 -0.26 -0.82 6.46
CA ALA A 103 0.52 -0.03 5.51
C ALA A 103 1.41 -0.96 4.70
N ILE A 104 1.54 -0.70 3.40
CA ILE A 104 2.34 -1.53 2.48
C ILE A 104 3.39 -0.69 1.78
N GLY A 105 4.64 -1.11 1.89
CA GLY A 105 5.80 -0.47 1.30
C GLY A 105 6.47 -1.38 0.29
N PHE A 106 6.82 -0.88 -0.88
CA PHE A 106 7.61 -1.62 -1.86
C PHE A 106 8.49 -0.69 -2.67
N ARG A 107 9.52 -1.23 -3.31
CA ARG A 107 10.29 -0.46 -4.29
C ARG A 107 10.29 -1.15 -5.65
N ALA A 108 10.28 -0.34 -6.69
CA ALA A 108 10.36 -0.76 -8.06
C ALA A 108 11.66 -0.26 -8.69
N GLN A 109 12.43 -1.16 -9.29
CA GLN A 109 13.65 -0.80 -10.01
C GLN A 109 13.28 -0.12 -11.33
N LYS A 110 13.92 0.99 -11.66
CA LYS A 110 13.79 1.70 -12.95
C LYS A 110 14.84 1.19 -13.93
N ALA A 111 14.59 1.39 -15.23
CA ALA A 111 15.54 1.01 -16.29
C ALA A 111 16.96 1.63 -16.16
N ASN A 112 17.10 2.73 -15.41
CA ASN A 112 18.39 3.37 -15.14
C ASN A 112 19.14 2.80 -13.93
N GLY A 113 18.67 1.69 -13.36
CA GLY A 113 19.26 1.06 -12.18
C GLY A 113 18.92 1.72 -10.84
N LYS A 114 18.27 2.91 -10.85
CA LYS A 114 17.75 3.56 -9.64
C LYS A 114 16.39 2.98 -9.24
N TYR A 115 15.94 3.24 -8.02
CA TYR A 115 14.67 2.73 -7.51
C TYR A 115 13.59 3.82 -7.42
N ARG A 116 12.33 3.39 -7.42
CA ARG A 116 11.16 4.17 -7.05
C ARG A 116 10.54 3.49 -5.85
N TYR A 117 10.37 4.21 -4.77
CA TYR A 117 9.82 3.69 -3.53
C TYR A 117 8.38 4.13 -3.38
N PHE A 118 7.55 3.26 -2.82
CA PHE A 118 6.13 3.48 -2.61
C PHE A 118 5.76 3.11 -1.17
N TRP A 119 4.82 3.87 -0.61
CA TRP A 119 4.08 3.55 0.59
C TRP A 119 2.59 3.74 0.34
N LEU A 120 1.79 2.76 0.68
CA LEU A 120 0.35 2.83 0.76
C LEU A 120 -0.04 2.81 2.22
N TYR A 121 -0.73 3.84 2.68
CA TYR A 121 -0.92 4.08 4.11
C TYR A 121 -1.96 3.18 4.76
N ARG A 122 -3.04 2.86 4.04
CA ARG A 122 -4.06 1.90 4.47
C ARG A 122 -4.37 0.96 3.31
N VAL A 123 -4.12 -0.32 3.51
CA VAL A 123 -4.50 -1.39 2.60
C VAL A 123 -5.19 -2.47 3.43
N LYS A 124 -6.45 -2.73 3.13
CA LYS A 124 -7.20 -3.82 3.73
C LYS A 124 -7.15 -5.02 2.79
N PHE A 125 -6.43 -6.06 3.17
CA PHE A 125 -6.34 -7.27 2.34
C PHE A 125 -7.60 -8.13 2.47
N GLY A 126 -7.99 -8.70 1.34
CA GLY A 126 -8.96 -9.78 1.28
C GLY A 126 -8.28 -11.14 1.43
N ILE A 127 -9.09 -12.18 1.30
CA ILE A 127 -8.63 -13.56 1.35
C ILE A 127 -7.76 -13.83 0.11
N PRO A 128 -6.51 -14.33 0.26
CA PRO A 128 -5.64 -14.62 -0.85
C PRO A 128 -6.23 -15.72 -1.74
N ALA A 129 -6.16 -15.53 -3.04
CA ALA A 129 -6.53 -16.54 -4.01
C ALA A 129 -5.41 -17.58 -4.11
N THR A 130 -5.76 -18.83 -3.88
CA THR A 130 -4.83 -19.96 -4.03
C THR A 130 -4.96 -20.52 -5.44
N ASN A 131 -3.96 -20.26 -6.29
CA ASN A 131 -3.87 -20.86 -7.62
C ASN A 131 -2.99 -22.11 -7.53
N LEU A 132 -3.57 -23.29 -7.76
CA LEU A 132 -2.85 -24.56 -7.83
C LEU A 132 -2.97 -25.13 -9.24
N ALA A 133 -1.85 -25.31 -9.92
CA ALA A 133 -1.79 -26.03 -11.19
C ALA A 133 -1.08 -27.38 -11.02
N THR A 134 -1.61 -28.41 -11.66
CA THR A 134 -0.95 -29.72 -11.75
C THR A 134 0.29 -29.61 -12.64
N LYS A 135 1.32 -30.40 -12.32
CA LYS A 135 2.56 -30.43 -13.10
C LYS A 135 2.29 -31.05 -14.48
N GLY A 136 2.34 -30.24 -15.53
CA GLY A 136 2.35 -30.68 -16.92
C GLY A 136 3.78 -30.92 -17.45
N ASP A 137 3.92 -31.11 -18.77
CA ASP A 137 5.23 -31.23 -19.44
C ASP A 137 6.09 -29.94 -19.35
N SER A 138 5.46 -28.80 -19.04
CA SER A 138 6.12 -27.53 -18.71
C SER A 138 5.95 -27.17 -17.22
N ILE A 139 7.01 -26.63 -16.62
CA ILE A 139 7.00 -26.19 -15.21
C ILE A 139 6.31 -24.82 -15.16
N THR A 140 5.02 -24.81 -14.80
CA THR A 140 4.29 -23.57 -14.53
C THR A 140 4.30 -23.31 -13.02
N PHE A 141 4.96 -22.24 -12.58
CA PHE A 141 4.88 -21.80 -11.19
C PHE A 141 3.55 -21.08 -10.98
N SER A 142 2.66 -21.69 -10.19
CA SER A 142 1.45 -21.00 -9.71
C SER A 142 1.79 -20.33 -8.40
N THR A 143 1.58 -19.03 -8.33
CA THR A 143 1.87 -18.23 -7.14
C THR A 143 0.56 -17.67 -6.60
N PRO A 144 0.38 -17.62 -5.28
CA PRO A 144 -0.80 -17.03 -4.68
C PRO A 144 -0.83 -15.52 -4.99
N THR A 145 -2.04 -15.01 -5.18
CA THR A 145 -2.28 -13.58 -5.36
C THR A 145 -3.15 -13.08 -4.23
N ILE A 146 -2.79 -11.95 -3.63
CA ILE A 146 -3.58 -11.30 -2.60
C ILE A 146 -4.05 -9.95 -3.11
N GLU A 147 -5.34 -9.70 -3.00
CA GLU A 147 -5.94 -8.42 -3.35
C GLU A 147 -6.20 -7.63 -2.06
N GLY A 148 -5.91 -6.33 -2.09
CA GLY A 148 -6.21 -5.42 -0.99
C GLY A 148 -6.83 -4.12 -1.48
N THR A 149 -7.80 -3.61 -0.73
CA THR A 149 -8.41 -2.31 -0.98
C THR A 149 -7.58 -1.22 -0.31
N VAL A 150 -7.07 -0.30 -1.12
CA VAL A 150 -6.36 0.90 -0.67
C VAL A 150 -7.38 1.96 -0.25
N LEU A 151 -7.22 2.46 0.97
CA LEU A 151 -8.06 3.50 1.55
C LEU A 151 -7.22 4.74 1.87
N ARG A 152 -7.88 5.89 1.96
CA ARG A 152 -7.25 7.10 2.50
C ARG A 152 -7.00 6.96 3.99
N ARG A 153 -5.99 7.67 4.50
CA ARG A 153 -5.75 7.81 5.94
C ARG A 153 -6.95 8.45 6.63
N ASN A 154 -7.23 8.02 7.85
CA ASN A 154 -8.14 8.74 8.75
C ASN A 154 -7.45 9.98 9.35
N LYS A 155 -6.13 9.89 9.60
CA LYS A 155 -5.32 11.01 10.09
C LYS A 155 -5.12 12.07 9.00
N LEU A 156 -5.16 13.34 9.42
CA LEU A 156 -4.83 14.49 8.58
C LEU A 156 -3.30 14.65 8.50
N ASP A 157 -2.81 15.02 7.32
CA ASP A 157 -1.42 15.45 7.16
C ASP A 157 -1.21 16.90 7.60
N GLY A 158 0.04 17.37 7.54
CA GLY A 158 0.40 18.76 7.87
C GLY A 158 -0.27 19.83 6.99
N GLN A 159 -1.05 19.45 5.98
CA GLN A 159 -1.87 20.33 5.12
C GLN A 159 -3.37 20.13 5.32
N GLY A 160 -3.79 19.33 6.30
CA GLY A 160 -5.22 19.04 6.53
C GLY A 160 -5.84 18.14 5.47
N LYS A 161 -5.06 17.29 4.80
CA LYS A 161 -5.55 16.32 3.80
C LYS A 161 -5.36 14.89 4.29
N HIS A 162 -6.05 13.95 3.64
CA HIS A 162 -5.96 12.52 3.90
C HIS A 162 -5.12 11.82 2.83
N PRO A 163 -3.77 11.77 2.95
CA PRO A 163 -2.94 11.16 1.93
C PRO A 163 -3.16 9.65 1.92
N TRP A 164 -3.23 9.05 0.74
CA TRP A 164 -3.43 7.59 0.56
C TRP A 164 -2.17 6.87 0.07
N LYS A 165 -1.22 7.61 -0.53
CA LYS A 165 0.05 7.09 -1.05
C LYS A 165 1.19 8.09 -0.85
N ALA A 166 2.39 7.58 -0.60
CA ALA A 166 3.66 8.28 -0.75
C ALA A 166 4.50 7.61 -1.84
N GLU A 167 5.18 8.38 -2.67
CA GLU A 167 6.15 7.85 -3.62
C GLU A 167 7.36 8.76 -3.72
N VAL A 168 8.53 8.17 -3.90
CA VAL A 168 9.77 8.90 -4.14
C VAL A 168 10.60 8.20 -5.20
N ASN A 169 11.19 9.00 -6.09
CA ASN A 169 12.17 8.51 -7.05
C ASN A 169 13.56 8.74 -6.49
N GLU A 170 14.33 7.67 -6.40
CA GLU A 170 15.74 7.81 -6.09
C GLU A 170 16.44 8.63 -7.20
N GLY A 171 17.15 9.67 -6.76
CA GLY A 171 17.95 10.55 -7.58
C GLY A 171 17.20 11.72 -8.22
N ASP A 172 15.97 12.02 -7.77
CA ASP A 172 15.30 13.29 -8.08
C ASP A 172 15.92 14.43 -7.22
N GLU A 173 15.88 15.66 -7.71
CA GLU A 173 16.39 16.83 -6.99
C GLU A 173 15.66 17.02 -5.66
N GLY A 174 16.41 17.18 -4.56
CA GLY A 174 15.86 17.34 -3.22
C GLY A 174 15.66 16.04 -2.42
N VAL A 175 15.79 14.86 -3.04
CA VAL A 175 15.72 13.57 -2.32
C VAL A 175 17.07 13.24 -1.70
N THR A 176 17.16 13.28 -0.37
CA THR A 176 18.39 12.91 0.35
C THR A 176 18.54 11.39 0.44
N SER A 177 19.78 10.91 0.49
CA SER A 177 20.07 9.48 0.71
C SER A 177 19.54 8.98 2.05
N THR A 178 19.40 9.86 3.06
CA THR A 178 18.77 9.55 4.34
C THR A 178 17.33 9.10 4.18
N VAL A 179 16.52 9.83 3.39
CA VAL A 179 15.11 9.47 3.13
C VAL A 179 15.00 8.09 2.49
N ILE A 180 15.90 7.78 1.55
CA ILE A 180 15.93 6.47 0.87
C ILE A 180 16.36 5.35 1.84
N ASN A 181 17.35 5.61 2.69
CA ASN A 181 17.85 4.61 3.65
C ASN A 181 16.88 4.35 4.80
N SER A 182 16.12 5.37 5.24
CA SER A 182 15.13 5.24 6.30
C SER A 182 13.75 4.77 5.80
N TRP A 183 13.55 4.69 4.47
CA TRP A 183 12.23 4.44 3.86
C TRP A 183 11.53 3.18 4.37
N PHE A 184 12.28 2.16 4.78
CA PHE A 184 11.72 0.91 5.33
C PHE A 184 11.98 0.73 6.83
N ASN A 185 12.62 1.69 7.50
CA ASN A 185 12.80 1.66 8.96
C ASN A 185 11.50 2.04 9.68
N GLU A 186 10.75 2.96 9.10
CA GLU A 186 9.45 3.42 9.56
C GLU A 186 8.57 3.78 8.36
N VAL A 187 7.25 3.78 8.55
CA VAL A 187 6.33 4.24 7.50
C VAL A 187 6.57 5.73 7.29
N TYR A 188 6.85 6.11 6.03
CA TYR A 188 7.16 7.50 5.69
C TYR A 188 5.97 8.42 5.99
N GLU A 189 6.11 9.36 6.91
CA GLU A 189 5.09 10.40 7.14
C GLU A 189 5.45 11.70 6.38
N PRO A 190 4.49 12.32 5.67
CA PRO A 190 4.75 13.53 4.92
C PRO A 190 4.96 14.69 5.88
N THR A 191 6.13 15.31 5.82
CA THR A 191 6.43 16.54 6.53
C THR A 191 6.27 17.71 5.58
N PHE A 192 5.35 18.61 5.92
CA PHE A 192 5.20 19.88 5.23
C PHE A 192 5.80 20.95 6.13
N ALA A 193 6.74 21.73 5.59
CA ALA A 193 7.13 22.96 6.26
C ALA A 193 5.86 23.78 6.50
N ALA A 194 5.65 24.23 7.74
CA ALA A 194 4.53 25.12 8.05
C ALA A 194 4.56 26.28 7.05
N PRO A 195 3.40 26.74 6.51
CA PRO A 195 3.38 27.98 5.79
C PRO A 195 3.98 29.03 6.72
N SER A 196 5.08 29.64 6.33
CA SER A 196 5.60 30.81 7.00
C SER A 196 4.46 31.82 7.03
N GLY A 197 3.81 31.95 8.18
CA GLY A 197 2.75 32.90 8.38
C GLY A 197 3.32 34.26 8.09
N THR A 198 2.94 34.84 6.94
CA THR A 198 3.08 36.26 6.72
C THR A 198 2.07 36.90 7.65
N GLU A 199 2.52 37.25 8.86
CA GLU A 199 1.90 38.33 9.62
C GLU A 199 2.11 39.61 8.80
N GLU A 200 1.03 40.17 8.27
CA GLU A 200 0.93 41.59 7.95
C GLU A 200 -0.49 42.09 8.27
#